data_AF-A0A541BWB4-F1
#
_entry.id   AF-A0A541BWB4-F1
#
_cell.length_a   1.000
_cell.length_b   1.000
_cell.length_c   1.000
_cell.angle_alpha   90.00
_cell.angle_beta   90.00
_cell.angle_gamma   90.00
#
_symmetry.space_group_name_H-M   'P 1'
#
loop_
_entity.id
_entity.type
_entity.pdbx_description
1 polymer ?
#
loop_
_entity_poly.entity_id
_entity_poly.type
_entity_poly.pdbx_seq_one_letter_code
_entity_poly.pdbx_strand_id
1 'polypeptide(L)'
;LDQRQDRPGGGAVASRDLRFEDRADGGVGIVDARAGATIAAIAPGEGGFVRATLRGLARERRREELGREIPFRLTVWGDGRLTLEDPATGRFVDLGAFGQTQAETFARLITAGRNAP
;
A
#
# COMPACT_ATOMS: atom_id res chain seq x y z
N LEU A 1 11.70 -9.85 21.15
CA LEU A 1 11.12 -8.48 21.12
C LEU A 1 10.08 -8.47 20.01
N ASP A 2 8.88 -8.93 20.36
CA ASP A 2 7.71 -9.05 19.50
C ASP A 2 7.14 -7.63 19.30
N GLN A 3 7.65 -6.88 18.32
CA GLN A 3 7.13 -5.56 17.98
C GLN A 3 5.80 -5.74 17.21
N ARG A 4 4.75 -6.18 17.91
CA ARG A 4 3.38 -5.91 17.49
C ARG A 4 3.19 -4.41 17.64
N GLN A 5 3.47 -3.68 16.58
CA GLN A 5 2.99 -2.32 16.50
C GLN A 5 1.46 -2.40 16.64
N ASP A 6 0.89 -1.75 17.64
CA ASP A 6 -0.55 -1.78 17.87
C ASP A 6 -1.25 -1.09 16.69
N ARG A 7 -2.36 -1.65 16.21
CA ARG A 7 -3.11 -1.07 15.10
C ARG A 7 -3.65 0.29 15.57
N PRO A 8 -3.68 1.35 14.74
CA PRO A 8 -4.22 2.63 15.16
C PRO A 8 -5.62 2.46 15.79
N GLY A 9 -5.82 2.98 17.01
CA GLY A 9 -7.04 2.77 17.79
C GLY A 9 -8.27 3.53 17.28
N GLY A 10 -8.11 4.43 16.30
CA GLY A 10 -9.24 5.05 15.60
C GLY A 10 -9.87 4.05 14.63
N GLY A 11 -11.20 4.05 14.47
CA GLY A 11 -11.84 3.18 13.46
C GLY A 11 -11.33 3.46 12.04
N ALA A 12 -11.26 2.42 11.21
CA ALA A 12 -10.94 2.59 9.79
C ALA A 12 -12.05 3.38 9.09
N VAL A 13 -11.72 4.50 8.46
CA VAL A 13 -12.66 5.36 7.74
C VAL A 13 -12.75 4.97 6.27
N ALA A 14 -11.62 4.58 5.67
CA ALA A 14 -11.58 4.05 4.32
C ALA A 14 -10.49 3.00 4.22
N SER A 15 -10.73 1.94 3.43
CA SER A 15 -9.70 0.97 3.09
C SER A 15 -9.79 0.56 1.63
N ARG A 16 -8.65 0.17 1.06
CA ARG A 16 -8.56 -0.35 -0.30
C ARG A 16 -7.51 -1.44 -0.39
N ASP A 17 -7.89 -2.55 -1.02
CA ASP A 17 -7.00 -3.67 -1.28
C ASP A 17 -6.30 -3.42 -2.63
N LEU A 18 -4.97 -3.40 -2.63
CA LEU A 18 -4.12 -3.04 -3.77
C LEU A 18 -3.17 -4.18 -4.12
N ARG A 19 -3.05 -4.47 -5.42
CA ARG A 19 -1.96 -5.27 -5.98
C ARG A 19 -0.98 -4.35 -6.70
N PHE A 20 0.29 -4.71 -6.62
CA PHE A 20 1.37 -4.01 -7.30
C PHE A 20 2.03 -4.98 -8.26
N GLU A 21 2.10 -4.57 -9.52
CA GLU A 21 2.54 -5.43 -10.61
C GLU A 21 3.69 -4.78 -11.35
N ASP A 22 4.79 -5.52 -11.53
CA ASP A 22 5.90 -5.09 -12.35
C ASP A 22 5.44 -5.01 -13.81
N ARG A 23 5.66 -3.87 -14.46
CA ARG A 23 5.33 -3.66 -15.87
C ARG A 23 6.55 -3.92 -16.74
N ALA A 24 6.33 -4.33 -17.99
CA ALA A 24 7.40 -4.62 -18.94
C ALA A 24 8.31 -3.42 -19.26
N ASP A 25 7.81 -2.20 -19.08
CA ASP A 25 8.57 -0.96 -19.22
C ASP A 25 9.46 -0.63 -18.01
N GLY A 26 9.43 -1.45 -16.94
CA GLY A 26 10.11 -1.18 -15.66
C GLY A 26 9.29 -0.31 -14.69
N GLY A 27 8.06 0.05 -15.08
CA GLY A 27 7.08 0.71 -14.24
C GLY A 27 6.46 -0.24 -13.21
N VAL A 28 5.63 0.33 -12.34
CA VAL A 28 4.78 -0.46 -11.42
C VAL A 28 3.33 -0.08 -11.68
N GLY A 29 2.50 -1.06 -12.02
CA GLY A 29 1.06 -0.93 -12.07
C GLY A 29 0.48 -1.06 -10.66
N ILE A 30 -0.49 -0.20 -10.33
CA ILE A 30 -1.25 -0.26 -9.08
C ILE A 30 -2.67 -0.66 -9.46
N VAL A 31 -3.07 -1.84 -9.00
CA VAL A 31 -4.34 -2.47 -9.36
C VAL A 31 -5.24 -2.52 -8.13
N ASP A 32 -6.50 -2.12 -8.30
CA ASP A 32 -7.53 -2.39 -7.30
C ASP A 32 -7.80 -3.89 -7.28
N ALA A 33 -7.51 -4.55 -6.16
CA ALA A 33 -7.60 -5.99 -6.05
C ALA A 33 -9.04 -6.52 -6.14
N ARG A 34 -10.04 -5.68 -5.86
CA ARG A 34 -11.47 -6.03 -5.93
C ARG A 34 -12.02 -5.82 -7.33
N ALA A 35 -11.68 -4.70 -7.97
CA ALA A 35 -12.17 -4.38 -9.31
C ALA A 35 -11.33 -5.05 -10.43
N GLY A 36 -10.11 -5.46 -10.14
CA GLY A 36 -9.16 -5.99 -11.14
C GLY A 36 -8.67 -4.94 -12.14
N ALA A 37 -8.90 -3.66 -11.86
CA ALA A 37 -8.55 -2.55 -12.75
C ALA A 37 -7.30 -1.82 -12.27
N THR A 38 -6.43 -1.46 -13.21
CA THR A 38 -5.30 -0.56 -12.94
C THR A 38 -5.83 0.84 -12.65
N ILE A 39 -5.54 1.35 -11.46
CA ILE A 39 -6.01 2.64 -10.97
C ILE A 39 -4.94 3.73 -11.01
N ALA A 40 -3.68 3.32 -11.07
CA ALA A 40 -2.52 4.19 -11.19
C ALA A 40 -1.32 3.40 -11.71
N ALA A 41 -0.30 4.11 -12.18
CA ALA A 41 0.98 3.52 -12.51
C ALA A 41 2.12 4.46 -12.09
N ILE A 42 3.26 3.88 -11.74
CA ILE A 42 4.50 4.58 -11.43
C ILE A 42 5.45 4.33 -12.59
N ALA A 43 5.95 5.41 -13.22
CA ALA A 43 6.91 5.31 -14.30
C ALA A 43 8.26 4.73 -13.83
N PRO A 44 9.10 4.21 -14.73
CA PRO A 44 10.47 3.84 -14.41
C PRO A 44 11.23 5.03 -13.80
N GLY A 45 12.01 4.80 -12.74
CA GLY A 45 12.76 5.85 -12.05
C GLY A 45 11.93 6.75 -11.11
N GLU A 46 10.60 6.68 -11.15
CA GLU A 46 9.72 7.48 -10.28
C GLU A 46 9.21 6.71 -9.05
N GLY A 47 8.58 7.44 -8.13
CA GLY A 47 7.91 6.86 -6.96
C GLY A 47 8.86 6.12 -6.02
N GLY A 48 10.08 6.62 -5.85
CA GLY A 48 11.14 5.97 -5.08
C GLY A 48 10.70 5.54 -3.68
N PHE A 49 9.87 6.35 -3.02
CA PHE A 49 9.28 6.00 -1.71
C PHE A 49 8.31 4.82 -1.80
N VAL A 50 7.34 4.87 -2.70
CA VAL A 50 6.39 3.76 -2.89
C VAL A 50 7.14 2.47 -3.20
N ARG A 51 8.10 2.53 -4.12
CA ARG A 51 8.95 1.38 -4.46
C ARG A 51 9.77 0.88 -3.27
N ALA A 52 10.32 1.76 -2.44
CA ALA A 52 11.07 1.37 -1.25
C ALA A 52 10.19 0.66 -0.21
N THR A 53 9.00 1.21 0.08
CA THR A 53 8.02 0.61 0.99
C THR A 53 7.59 -0.78 0.51
N LEU A 54 7.24 -0.90 -0.77
CA LEU A 54 6.83 -2.18 -1.36
C LEU A 54 7.96 -3.21 -1.36
N ARG A 55 9.20 -2.81 -1.66
CA ARG A 55 10.36 -3.71 -1.56
C ARG A 55 10.57 -4.21 -0.12
N GLY A 56 10.33 -3.36 0.88
CA GLY A 56 10.39 -3.76 2.28
C GLY A 56 9.40 -4.87 2.61
N LEU A 57 8.13 -4.68 2.23
CA LEU A 57 7.07 -5.67 2.46
C LEU A 57 7.28 -6.96 1.64
N ALA A 58 7.65 -6.84 0.36
CA ALA A 58 7.93 -7.99 -0.50
C ALA A 58 9.13 -8.82 -0.01
N ARG A 59 10.15 -8.16 0.57
CA ARG A 59 11.27 -8.85 1.21
C ARG A 59 10.81 -9.70 2.40
N GLU A 60 9.87 -9.20 3.20
CA GLU A 60 9.30 -9.96 4.31
C GLU A 60 8.50 -11.16 3.79
N ARG A 61 7.62 -10.97 2.80
CA ARG A 61 6.90 -12.10 2.18
C ARG A 61 7.84 -13.19 1.68
N ARG A 62 8.94 -12.81 1.04
CA ARG A 62 9.95 -13.77 0.57
C ARG A 62 10.60 -14.54 1.73
N ARG A 63 10.77 -13.93 2.90
CA ARG A 63 11.31 -14.62 4.09
C ARG A 63 10.33 -15.66 4.63
N GLU A 64 9.04 -15.38 4.52
CA GLU A 64 7.93 -16.26 4.96
C GLU A 64 7.45 -17.21 3.83
N GLU A 65 8.15 -17.25 2.69
CA GLU A 65 7.78 -18.05 1.50
C GLU A 65 6.37 -17.77 0.95
N LEU A 66 5.88 -16.54 1.14
CA LEU A 66 4.56 -16.07 0.71
C LEU A 66 4.58 -15.44 -0.69
N GLY A 67 3.52 -15.71 -1.45
CA GLY A 67 3.33 -15.19 -2.80
C GLY A 67 2.74 -13.78 -2.89
N ARG A 68 2.52 -13.34 -4.12
CA ARG A 68 2.01 -12.00 -4.47
C ARG A 68 0.49 -11.98 -4.67
N GLU A 69 -0.21 -13.08 -4.40
CA GLU A 69 -1.66 -13.19 -4.63
C GLU A 69 -2.48 -12.36 -3.64
N ILE A 70 -2.01 -12.29 -2.39
CA ILE A 70 -2.65 -11.53 -1.30
C ILE A 70 -2.39 -10.03 -1.53
N PRO A 71 -3.42 -9.20 -1.65
CA PRO A 71 -3.26 -7.77 -1.82
C PRO A 71 -2.77 -7.10 -0.54
N PHE A 72 -2.09 -5.96 -0.68
CA PHE A 72 -1.82 -5.08 0.44
C PHE A 72 -3.05 -4.24 0.75
N ARG A 73 -3.27 -3.91 2.02
CA ARG A 73 -4.39 -3.10 2.45
C ARG A 73 -3.93 -1.70 2.83
N LEU A 74 -4.36 -0.72 2.06
CA LEU A 74 -4.20 0.68 2.40
C LEU A 74 -5.40 1.14 3.24
N THR A 75 -5.17 1.71 4.42
CA THR A 75 -6.23 2.14 5.34
C THR A 75 -6.01 3.57 5.81
N VAL A 76 -7.04 4.41 5.66
CA VAL A 76 -7.17 5.71 6.31
C VAL A 76 -7.92 5.51 7.62
N TRP A 77 -7.34 5.99 8.70
CA TRP A 77 -7.89 5.91 10.05
C TRP A 77 -8.59 7.23 10.43
N GLY A 78 -9.53 7.16 11.38
CA GLY A 78 -10.31 8.33 11.80
C GLY A 78 -9.50 9.46 12.45
N ASP A 79 -8.29 9.15 12.90
CA ASP A 79 -7.31 10.12 13.44
C ASP A 79 -6.42 10.74 12.34
N GLY A 80 -6.67 10.42 11.07
CA GLY A 80 -5.90 10.90 9.92
C GLY A 80 -4.65 10.08 9.60
N ARG A 81 -4.33 9.04 10.38
CA ARG A 81 -3.22 8.13 10.04
C ARG A 81 -3.51 7.36 8.76
N LEU A 82 -2.44 6.99 8.07
CA LEU A 82 -2.50 6.19 6.85
C LEU A 82 -1.53 5.01 6.99
N THR A 83 -2.03 3.79 6.89
CA THR A 83 -1.19 2.58 6.97
C THR A 83 -1.28 1.75 5.72
N LEU A 84 -0.14 1.19 5.29
CA LEU A 84 -0.11 0.11 4.30
C LEU A 84 0.22 -1.20 5.02
N GLU A 85 -0.73 -2.13 5.00
CA GLU A 85 -0.64 -3.42 5.65
C GLU A 85 -0.44 -4.54 4.63
N ASP A 86 0.32 -5.54 5.03
CA ASP A 86 0.38 -6.84 4.38
C ASP A 86 -0.38 -7.88 5.22
N PRO A 87 -1.62 -8.24 4.84
CA PRO A 87 -2.39 -9.24 5.56
C PRO A 87 -1.74 -10.62 5.57
N ALA A 88 -0.83 -10.91 4.63
CA ALA A 88 -0.17 -12.20 4.53
C ALA A 88 0.85 -12.41 5.68
N THR A 89 1.49 -11.33 6.11
CA THR A 89 2.53 -11.35 7.16
C THR A 89 2.08 -10.68 8.45
N GLY A 90 0.96 -9.97 8.44
CA GLY A 90 0.49 -9.14 9.55
C GLY A 90 1.32 -7.86 9.77
N ARG A 91 2.29 -7.58 8.90
CA ARG A 91 3.10 -6.36 8.96
C ARG A 91 2.32 -5.17 8.45
N PHE A 92 2.59 -4.01 9.01
CA PHE A 92 2.16 -2.76 8.42
C PHE A 92 3.23 -1.69 8.53
N VAL A 93 3.08 -0.68 7.68
CA VAL A 93 3.87 0.54 7.64
C VAL A 93 2.95 1.71 7.93
N ASP A 94 3.25 2.49 8.96
CA ASP A 94 2.65 3.81 9.16
C ASP A 94 3.28 4.79 8.17
N LEU A 95 2.50 5.20 7.17
CA LEU A 95 2.96 6.10 6.11
C LEU A 95 3.11 7.54 6.60
N GLY A 96 2.43 7.92 7.69
CA GLY A 96 2.55 9.23 8.32
C GLY A 96 3.93 9.46 8.93
N ALA A 97 4.63 8.40 9.35
CA ALA A 97 5.97 8.47 9.91
C ALA A 97 7.04 8.99 8.93
N PHE A 98 6.73 9.05 7.63
CA PHE A 98 7.64 9.50 6.57
C PHE A 98 7.34 10.94 6.09
N GLY A 99 6.39 11.62 6.73
CA GLY A 99 5.98 12.98 6.39
C GLY A 99 4.80 13.05 5.43
N GLN A 100 4.11 14.19 5.47
CA GLN A 100 2.82 14.40 4.81
C GLN A 100 2.86 14.16 3.28
N THR A 101 3.87 14.69 2.59
CA THR A 101 4.01 14.52 1.11
C THR A 101 4.08 13.05 0.69
N GLN A 102 4.74 12.22 1.50
CA GLN A 102 4.91 10.80 1.23
C GLN A 102 3.62 10.04 1.49
N ALA A 103 2.93 10.36 2.58
CA ALA A 103 1.62 9.81 2.90
C ALA A 103 0.57 10.19 1.83
N GLU A 104 0.57 11.43 1.34
CA GLU A 104 -0.36 11.89 0.30
C GLU A 104 -0.24 11.11 -1.00
N THR A 105 0.96 10.62 -1.35
CA THR A 105 1.17 9.78 -2.53
C THR A 105 0.33 8.49 -2.44
N PHE A 106 0.23 7.90 -1.25
CA PHE A 106 -0.62 6.74 -1.02
C PHE A 106 -2.08 7.12 -0.83
N ALA A 107 -2.38 8.23 -0.13
CA ALA A 107 -3.75 8.67 0.13
C ALA A 107 -4.57 8.82 -1.17
N ARG A 108 -3.95 9.31 -2.24
CA ARG A 108 -4.56 9.42 -3.58
C ARG A 108 -5.05 8.07 -4.12
N LEU A 109 -4.40 6.97 -3.77
CA LEU A 109 -4.79 5.62 -4.21
C LEU A 109 -6.10 5.14 -3.57
N ILE A 110 -6.53 5.73 -2.46
CA ILE A 110 -7.85 5.44 -1.90
C ILE A 110 -8.92 5.78 -2.93
N THR A 111 -8.87 6.96 -3.55
CA THR A 111 -9.93 7.44 -4.47
C THR A 111 -9.61 7.25 -5.95
N ALA A 112 -8.36 6.96 -6.33
CA ALA A 112 -7.94 6.81 -7.73
C ALA A 112 -8.81 5.83 -8.55
N GLY A 113 -9.15 6.19 -9.79
CA GLY A 113 -9.97 5.34 -10.66
C GLY A 113 -11.43 5.18 -10.22
N ARG A 114 -11.86 5.80 -9.11
CA ARG A 114 -13.28 6.04 -8.87
C ARG A 114 -13.64 7.30 -9.66
N ASN A 115 -14.36 7.16 -10.77
CA ASN A 115 -15.01 8.33 -11.37
C ASN A 115 -15.89 8.94 -10.28
N ALA A 116 -15.59 10.19 -9.91
CA ALA A 116 -16.58 11.00 -9.22
C ALA A 116 -17.77 11.18 -10.19
N PRO A 117 -19.02 11.05 -9.72
CA PRO A 117 -20.18 11.46 -10.51
C PRO A 117 -20.12 12.96 -10.84
#